data_AF-A0A3B6KQB6-F1
#
_entry.id   AF-A0A3B6KQB6-F1
#
_cell.length_a   1.000
_cell.length_b   1.000
_cell.length_c   1.000
_cell.angle_alpha   90.00
_cell.angle_beta   90.00
_cell.angle_gamma   90.00
#
_symmetry.space_group_name_H-M   'P 1'
#
loop_
_entity.id
_entity.type
_entity.pdbx_description
1 polymer ?
#
loop_
_entity_poly.entity_id
_entity_poly.type
_entity_poly.pdbx_seq_one_letter_code
_entity_poly.pdbx_strand_id
1 'polypeptide(L)'
;MVYHLYYDNLVECLFSTEHTNQLCIVLLIADHYDVKMPCHLILSKLADKCPYAVLAVLDSLVEPLEETIGDKPTGDAVKQEIDRNEDMIHSALQAIAALSRISGSGYSMKLKNLMSKIKATPSFLNMLGNTCTCLGNSRR
;
A
#
# COMPACT_ATOMS: atom_id res chain seq x y z
N MET A 1 -10.23 -19.09 3.44
CA MET A 1 -9.97 -19.52 2.05
C MET A 1 -10.85 -18.83 1.01
N VAL A 2 -12.13 -18.51 1.29
CA VAL A 2 -13.01 -17.88 0.27
C VAL A 2 -12.60 -16.44 -0.07
N TYR A 3 -12.15 -15.64 0.91
CA TYR A 3 -11.71 -14.25 0.68
C TYR A 3 -10.45 -14.13 -0.20
N HIS A 4 -9.46 -15.03 -0.03
CA HIS A 4 -8.22 -14.98 -0.80
C HIS A 4 -8.49 -15.21 -2.30
N LEU A 5 -9.37 -16.17 -2.62
CA LEU A 5 -9.82 -16.43 -3.98
C LEU A 5 -10.71 -15.30 -4.51
N TYR A 6 -11.53 -14.65 -3.68
CA TYR A 6 -12.31 -13.49 -4.08
C TYR A 6 -11.40 -12.32 -4.47
N TYR A 7 -10.34 -12.07 -3.69
CA TYR A 7 -9.35 -11.02 -3.98
C TYR A 7 -8.49 -11.33 -5.20
N ASP A 8 -8.01 -12.57 -5.37
CA ASP A 8 -7.25 -12.95 -6.57
C ASP A 8 -8.11 -12.78 -7.85
N ASN A 9 -9.41 -13.12 -7.81
CA ASN A 9 -10.34 -12.86 -8.91
C ASN A 9 -10.68 -11.35 -9.07
N LEU A 10 -10.77 -10.60 -7.97
CA LEU A 10 -10.98 -9.15 -8.01
C LEU A 10 -9.78 -8.44 -8.62
N VAL A 11 -8.55 -8.91 -8.37
CA VAL A 11 -7.31 -8.41 -8.98
C VAL A 11 -7.32 -8.62 -10.50
N GLU A 12 -7.76 -9.77 -11.00
CA GLU A 12 -7.93 -9.99 -12.45
C GLU A 12 -9.02 -9.10 -13.06
N CYS A 13 -10.15 -8.91 -12.36
CA CYS A 13 -11.22 -8.01 -12.81
C CYS A 13 -10.79 -6.54 -12.81
N LEU A 14 -10.06 -6.09 -11.78
CA LEU A 14 -9.46 -4.76 -11.66
C LEU A 14 -8.52 -4.46 -12.84
N PHE A 15 -7.79 -5.47 -13.31
CA PHE A 15 -6.82 -5.34 -14.41
C PHE A 15 -7.48 -5.18 -15.79
N SER A 16 -8.74 -5.60 -15.96
CA SER A 16 -9.45 -5.53 -17.25
C SER A 16 -10.15 -4.20 -17.52
N THR A 17 -10.21 -3.28 -16.56
CA THR A 17 -10.96 -2.02 -16.71
C THR A 17 -10.02 -0.83 -17.01
N GLU A 18 -10.23 -0.15 -18.14
CA GLU A 18 -9.52 1.07 -18.55
C GLU A 18 -9.71 2.27 -17.58
N HIS A 19 -10.52 2.13 -16.53
CA HIS A 19 -10.85 3.17 -15.56
C HIS A 19 -9.95 3.17 -14.31
N THR A 20 -8.65 2.98 -14.50
CA THR A 20 -7.64 2.83 -13.44
C THR A 20 -7.52 4.02 -12.48
N ASN A 21 -7.97 5.22 -12.90
CA ASN A 21 -7.85 6.46 -12.13
C ASN A 21 -8.86 6.57 -10.97
N GLN A 22 -10.03 5.93 -11.07
CA GLN A 22 -11.13 6.13 -10.10
C GLN A 22 -11.22 5.02 -9.05
N LEU A 23 -10.64 3.85 -9.36
CA LEU A 23 -10.70 2.66 -8.51
C LEU A 23 -9.67 2.67 -7.36
N CYS A 24 -8.48 3.26 -7.56
CA CYS A 24 -7.42 3.25 -6.53
C CYS A 24 -7.76 4.08 -5.29
N ILE A 25 -8.49 5.19 -5.46
CA ILE A 25 -8.86 6.09 -4.35
C ILE A 25 -9.92 5.43 -3.47
N VAL A 26 -10.96 4.82 -4.06
CA VAL A 26 -12.04 4.17 -3.31
C VAL A 26 -11.54 3.01 -2.44
N LEU A 27 -10.48 2.31 -2.88
CA LEU A 27 -9.90 1.19 -2.16
C LEU A 27 -9.14 1.60 -0.86
N LEU A 28 -8.54 2.79 -0.83
CA LEU A 28 -7.74 3.24 0.34
C LEU A 28 -8.58 3.92 1.44
N ILE A 29 -9.84 4.28 1.15
CA ILE A 29 -10.80 4.83 2.11
C ILE A 29 -11.59 3.70 2.83
N ALA A 30 -11.22 2.43 2.62
CA ALA A 30 -11.90 1.32 3.29
C ALA A 30 -11.55 1.31 4.79
N ASP A 31 -12.56 1.50 5.65
CA ASP A 31 -12.38 1.47 7.11
C ASP A 31 -12.11 0.07 7.68
N HIS A 32 -12.35 -0.99 6.89
CA HIS A 32 -12.23 -2.35 7.35
C HIS A 32 -10.87 -2.96 7.01
N TYR A 33 -10.19 -3.52 8.02
CA TYR A 33 -8.87 -4.12 7.89
C TYR A 33 -8.79 -5.24 6.82
N ASP A 34 -9.81 -6.11 6.74
CA ASP A 34 -9.90 -7.19 5.73
C ASP A 34 -10.08 -6.69 4.29
N VAL A 35 -10.31 -5.39 4.12
CA VAL A 35 -10.37 -4.73 2.81
C VAL A 35 -9.13 -3.92 2.55
N LYS A 36 -8.74 -3.09 3.51
CA LYS A 36 -7.64 -2.14 3.39
C LYS A 36 -6.28 -2.82 3.14
N MET A 37 -6.00 -3.94 3.82
CA MET A 37 -4.70 -4.63 3.70
C MET A 37 -4.48 -5.26 2.30
N PRO A 38 -5.44 -6.01 1.72
CA PRO A 38 -5.35 -6.43 0.31
C PRO A 38 -5.20 -5.27 -0.69
N CYS A 39 -5.77 -4.10 -0.40
CA CYS A 39 -5.65 -2.92 -1.28
C CYS A 39 -4.21 -2.42 -1.37
N HIS A 40 -3.45 -2.42 -0.27
CA HIS A 40 -2.01 -2.08 -0.31
C HIS A 40 -1.20 -3.05 -1.17
N LEU A 41 -1.53 -4.35 -1.13
CA LEU A 41 -0.89 -5.36 -1.97
C LEU A 41 -1.23 -5.15 -3.45
N ILE A 42 -2.49 -4.89 -3.78
CA ILE A 42 -2.93 -4.58 -5.15
C ILE A 42 -2.20 -3.34 -5.66
N LEU A 43 -2.15 -2.28 -4.85
CA LEU A 43 -1.45 -1.04 -5.19
C LEU A 43 0.04 -1.28 -5.47
N SER A 44 0.70 -2.10 -4.65
CA SER A 44 2.09 -2.53 -4.88
C SER A 44 2.25 -3.23 -6.22
N LYS A 45 1.35 -4.15 -6.58
CA LYS A 45 1.35 -4.85 -7.87
C LYS A 45 1.08 -3.90 -9.04
N LEU A 46 0.17 -2.94 -8.88
CA LEU A 46 -0.15 -1.94 -9.90
C LEU A 46 1.02 -1.00 -10.18
N ALA A 47 1.82 -0.65 -9.17
CA ALA A 47 3.03 0.15 -9.33
C ALA A 47 4.01 -0.49 -10.32
N ASP A 48 4.14 -1.82 -10.29
CA ASP A 48 5.03 -2.56 -11.19
C ASP A 48 4.40 -2.83 -12.56
N LYS A 49 3.07 -3.01 -12.60
CA LYS A 49 2.33 -3.42 -13.81
C LYS A 49 1.87 -2.26 -14.69
N CYS A 50 1.38 -1.19 -14.10
CA CYS A 50 0.76 -0.04 -14.75
C CYS A 50 1.29 1.28 -14.15
N PRO A 51 2.62 1.52 -14.17
CA PRO A 51 3.25 2.64 -13.45
C PRO A 51 2.70 4.01 -13.86
N TYR A 52 2.37 4.21 -15.14
CA TYR A 52 1.85 5.49 -15.65
C TYR A 52 0.46 5.82 -15.11
N ALA A 53 -0.43 4.82 -15.01
CA ALA A 53 -1.76 5.00 -14.44
C ALA A 53 -1.67 5.35 -12.95
N VAL A 54 -0.79 4.65 -12.22
CA VAL A 54 -0.54 4.94 -10.80
C VAL A 54 0.08 6.32 -10.61
N LEU A 55 1.01 6.73 -11.49
CA LEU A 55 1.63 8.04 -11.43
C LEU A 55 0.62 9.17 -11.62
N ALA A 56 -0.39 8.98 -12.48
CA ALA A 56 -1.45 9.96 -12.73
C ALA A 56 -2.30 10.27 -11.49
N VAL A 57 -2.43 9.32 -10.56
CA VAL A 57 -3.20 9.47 -9.32
C VAL A 57 -2.32 9.56 -8.07
N LEU A 58 -1.00 9.51 -8.21
CA LEU A 58 -0.05 9.35 -7.09
C LEU A 58 -0.28 10.35 -5.96
N ASP A 59 -0.46 11.63 -6.27
CA ASP A 59 -0.65 12.70 -5.27
C ASP A 59 -1.92 12.56 -4.44
N SER A 60 -2.93 11.83 -4.94
CA SER A 60 -4.17 11.52 -4.21
C SER A 60 -4.04 10.30 -3.31
N LEU A 61 -3.05 9.42 -3.55
CA LEU A 61 -2.80 8.23 -2.75
C LEU A 61 -1.93 8.52 -1.52
N VAL A 62 -1.16 9.62 -1.55
CA VAL A 62 -0.22 9.94 -0.46
C VAL A 62 -0.93 10.17 0.87
N GLU A 63 -2.02 10.94 0.86
CA GLU A 63 -2.77 11.30 2.07
C GLU A 63 -3.37 10.08 2.79
N PRO A 64 -4.15 9.19 2.14
CA PRO A 64 -4.70 8.01 2.81
C PRO A 64 -3.62 7.00 3.25
N LEU A 65 -2.49 6.93 2.54
CA LEU A 65 -1.34 6.12 2.97
C LEU A 65 -0.66 6.73 4.20
N GLU A 66 -0.55 8.06 4.26
CA GLU A 66 0.00 8.78 5.40
C GLU A 66 -0.88 8.61 6.65
N GLU A 67 -2.22 8.70 6.51
CA GLU A 67 -3.16 8.41 7.60
C GLU A 67 -2.99 6.99 8.13
N THR A 68 -2.84 6.02 7.22
CA THR A 68 -2.71 4.61 7.60
C THR A 68 -1.43 4.33 8.41
N ILE A 69 -0.28 4.90 8.02
CA ILE A 69 0.96 4.73 8.80
C ILE A 69 0.98 5.57 10.08
N GLY A 70 0.14 6.60 10.15
CA GLY A 70 -0.05 7.45 11.31
C GLY A 70 -1.04 6.88 12.33
N ASP A 71 -1.80 5.85 11.96
CA ASP A 71 -2.81 5.22 12.81
C ASP A 71 -2.16 4.51 14.00
N LYS A 72 -2.56 4.92 15.20
CA LYS A 72 -1.99 4.42 16.45
C LYS A 72 -3.09 3.76 17.27
N PRO A 73 -2.88 2.51 17.73
CA PRO A 73 -3.84 1.85 18.57
C PRO A 73 -4.02 2.62 19.88
N THR A 74 -5.26 2.70 20.34
CA THR A 74 -5.62 3.32 21.62
C THR A 74 -4.91 2.63 22.78
N GLY A 75 -4.67 3.34 23.90
CA GLY A 75 -3.97 2.80 25.07
C GLY A 75 -4.61 1.55 25.70
N ASP A 76 -5.90 1.33 25.46
CA ASP A 76 -6.66 0.17 25.92
C ASP A 76 -6.75 -0.98 24.88
N ALA A 77 -6.06 -0.84 23.74
CA ALA A 77 -6.07 -1.85 22.69
C ALA A 77 -5.45 -3.16 23.19
N VAL A 78 -6.15 -4.26 22.95
CA VAL A 78 -5.59 -5.58 23.28
C VAL A 78 -4.44 -5.91 22.33
N LYS A 79 -3.52 -6.77 22.77
CA LYS A 79 -2.33 -7.13 21.98
C LYS A 79 -2.65 -7.53 20.53
N GLN A 80 -3.75 -8.25 20.32
CA GLN A 80 -4.18 -8.65 18.98
C GLN A 80 -4.55 -7.47 18.06
N GLU A 81 -5.10 -6.38 18.62
CA GLU A 81 -5.42 -5.17 17.85
C GLU A 81 -4.14 -4.40 17.51
N ILE A 82 -3.18 -4.36 18.44
CA ILE A 82 -1.86 -3.75 18.21
C ILE A 82 -1.13 -4.51 17.10
N ASP A 83 -1.02 -5.84 17.21
CA ASP A 83 -0.37 -6.69 16.20
C ASP A 83 -1.04 -6.50 14.81
N ARG A 84 -2.38 -6.45 14.75
CA ARG A 84 -3.12 -6.19 13.50
C ARG A 84 -2.86 -4.80 12.92
N ASN A 85 -2.74 -3.78 13.75
CA ASN A 85 -2.41 -2.43 13.30
C ASN A 85 -0.98 -2.38 12.76
N GLU A 86 -0.02 -3.04 13.42
CA GLU A 86 1.35 -3.14 12.93
C GLU A 86 1.43 -3.83 11.56
N ASP A 87 0.67 -4.91 11.35
CA ASP A 87 0.55 -5.56 10.04
C ASP A 87 -0.03 -4.61 8.97
N MET A 88 -1.03 -3.81 9.34
CA MET A 88 -1.62 -2.81 8.45
C MET A 88 -0.60 -1.74 8.04
N ILE A 89 0.10 -1.16 9.02
CA ILE A 89 1.17 -0.18 8.79
C ILE A 89 2.26 -0.79 7.90
N HIS A 90 2.68 -2.02 8.19
CA HIS A 90 3.67 -2.74 7.39
C HIS A 90 3.25 -2.87 5.93
N SER A 91 1.99 -3.28 5.67
CA SER A 91 1.47 -3.39 4.30
C SER A 91 1.42 -2.05 3.57
N ALA A 92 1.05 -0.95 4.25
CA ALA A 92 1.03 0.39 3.69
C ALA A 92 2.44 0.89 3.34
N LEU A 93 3.41 0.66 4.23
CA LEU A 93 4.82 1.00 4.00
C LEU A 93 5.38 0.26 2.76
N GLN A 94 5.02 -1.00 2.59
CA GLN A 94 5.42 -1.78 1.41
C GLN A 94 4.84 -1.20 0.12
N ALA A 95 3.59 -0.74 0.13
CA ALA A 95 2.98 -0.06 -1.00
C ALA A 95 3.69 1.26 -1.31
N ILE A 96 3.97 2.10 -0.30
CA ILE A 96 4.70 3.36 -0.48
C ILE A 96 6.10 3.10 -1.06
N ALA A 97 6.78 2.05 -0.59
CA ALA A 97 8.07 1.65 -1.13
C ALA A 97 7.96 1.26 -2.61
N ALA A 98 6.92 0.53 -3.02
CA ALA A 98 6.66 0.20 -4.42
C ALA A 98 6.41 1.45 -5.27
N LEU A 99 5.58 2.37 -4.80
CA LEU A 99 5.31 3.66 -5.47
C LEU A 99 6.60 4.48 -5.66
N SER A 100 7.47 4.49 -4.65
CA SER A 100 8.74 5.22 -4.72
C SER A 100 9.71 4.70 -5.79
N ARG A 101 9.57 3.43 -6.21
CA ARG A 101 10.38 2.84 -7.29
C ARG A 101 9.90 3.22 -8.70
N ILE A 102 8.68 3.75 -8.85
CA ILE A 102 8.15 4.15 -10.16
C ILE A 102 9.00 5.29 -10.73
N SER A 103 9.44 5.13 -11.99
CA SER A 103 10.09 6.20 -12.75
C SER A 103 9.15 7.40 -12.87
N GLY A 104 9.55 8.55 -12.31
CA GLY A 104 8.73 9.77 -12.28
C GLY A 104 8.03 10.03 -10.94
N SER A 105 8.05 9.08 -9.99
CA SER A 105 7.54 9.30 -8.63
C SER A 105 8.21 10.49 -7.92
N GLY A 106 9.46 10.79 -8.30
CA GLY A 106 10.21 11.94 -7.80
C GLY A 106 9.67 13.30 -8.22
N TYR A 107 8.69 13.41 -9.12
CA TYR A 107 8.03 14.68 -9.41
C TYR A 107 6.98 15.04 -8.35
N SER A 108 6.44 14.06 -7.63
CA SER A 108 5.53 14.29 -6.50
C SER A 108 6.31 14.79 -5.28
N MET A 109 6.10 16.06 -4.92
CA MET A 109 6.62 16.60 -3.65
C MET A 109 5.96 15.93 -2.44
N LYS A 110 4.67 15.57 -2.54
CA LYS A 110 3.94 14.89 -1.47
C LYS A 110 4.59 13.56 -1.12
N LEU A 111 4.84 12.71 -2.12
CA LEU A 111 5.50 11.41 -1.90
C LEU A 111 6.92 11.58 -1.37
N LYS A 112 7.68 12.55 -1.89
CA LYS A 112 9.04 12.85 -1.39
C LYS A 112 9.04 13.22 0.09
N ASN A 113 8.10 14.08 0.51
CA ASN A 113 7.97 14.47 1.91
C ASN A 113 7.58 13.29 2.79
N LEU A 114 6.63 12.45 2.33
CA LEU A 114 6.24 11.22 3.02
C LEU A 114 7.42 10.26 3.18
N MET A 115 8.20 10.03 2.13
CA MET A 115 9.39 9.18 2.19
C MET A 115 10.47 9.73 3.14
N SER A 116 10.63 11.04 3.21
CA SER A 116 11.52 11.68 4.19
C SER A 116 11.05 11.45 5.62
N LYS A 117 9.73 11.57 5.90
CA LYS A 117 9.14 11.25 7.21
C LYS A 117 9.36 9.78 7.58
N ILE A 118 9.14 8.87 6.63
CA ILE A 118 9.35 7.43 6.83
C ILE A 118 10.81 7.14 7.19
N LYS A 119 11.76 7.71 6.44
CA LYS A 119 13.19 7.54 6.70
C LYS A 119 13.65 8.16 8.02
N ALA A 120 12.96 9.20 8.49
CA ALA A 120 13.24 9.79 9.80
C ALA A 120 12.69 8.95 10.97
N THR A 121 11.84 7.96 10.70
CA THR A 121 11.19 7.13 11.72
C THR A 121 11.83 5.73 11.77
N PRO A 122 12.61 5.39 12.79
CA PRO A 122 13.39 4.14 12.82
C PRO A 122 12.52 2.88 12.88
N SER A 123 11.35 2.93 13.51
CA SER A 123 10.41 1.80 13.54
C SER A 123 9.94 1.40 12.14
N PHE A 124 9.68 2.38 11.26
CA PHE A 124 9.28 2.11 9.88
C PHE A 124 10.42 1.56 9.03
N LEU A 125 11.67 1.98 9.29
CA LEU A 125 12.84 1.41 8.61
C LEU A 125 13.03 -0.08 8.93
N ASN A 126 12.81 -0.48 10.18
CA ASN A 126 12.88 -1.89 10.57
C ASN A 126 11.82 -2.73 9.85
N MET A 127 10.61 -2.17 9.69
CA MET A 127 9.52 -2.80 8.92
C MET A 127 9.88 -2.95 7.43
N LEU A 128 10.52 -1.94 6.83
CA LEU A 128 10.97 -2.01 5.42
C LEU A 128 12.14 -2.98 5.23
N GLY A 129 13.07 -3.05 6.19
CA GLY A 129 14.30 -3.85 6.12
C GLY A 129 14.11 -5.37 6.13
N ASN A 130 12.99 -5.86 6.68
CA ASN A 130 12.71 -7.30 6.74
C ASN A 130 12.14 -7.90 5.44
N THR A 131 11.86 -7.06 4.43
CA THR A 131 11.33 -7.50 3.14
C THR A 131 12.45 -7.86 2.15
N CYS A 132 13.18 -8.94 2.42
CA CYS A 132 13.94 -9.63 1.38
C CYS A 132 12.97 -10.22 0.33
N THR A 133 12.84 -9.53 -0.81
CA THR A 133 12.80 -10.13 -2.16
C THR A 133 11.93 -11.37 -2.43
N CYS A 134 10.66 -11.39 -2.03
CA CYS A 134 9.71 -12.45 -2.46
C CYS A 134 8.47 -11.89 -3.17
N LEU A 135 8.62 -10.93 -4.08
CA LEU A 135 7.56 -10.56 -5.06
C LEU A 135 8.08 -10.57 -6.51
N GLY A 136 9.15 -11.34 -6.75
CA GLY A 136 9.77 -11.47 -8.06
C GLY A 136 10.23 -12.90 -8.33
N ASN A 137 9.33 -13.89 -8.23
CA ASN A 137 9.42 -15.13 -9.00
C ASN A 137 8.13 -15.95 -8.88
N SER A 138 7.15 -15.62 -9.73
CA SER A 138 6.22 -16.62 -10.24
C SER A 138 6.06 -16.41 -11.75
N ARG A 139 7.16 -16.64 -12.47
CA ARG A 139 7.13 -17.19 -13.82
C ARG A 139 7.80 -18.55 -13.77
N ARG A 140 7.03 -19.57 -13.41
CA ARG A 140 6.98 -20.89 -14.04
C ARG A 140 5.82 -21.67 -13.47
#